data_AF-A0A9J5W835-F1
#
_entry.id   AF-A0A9J5W835-F1
#
_cell.length_a   1.000
_cell.length_b   1.000
_cell.length_c   1.000
_cell.angle_alpha   90.00
_cell.angle_beta   90.00
_cell.angle_gamma   90.00
#
_symmetry.space_group_name_H-M   'P 1'
#
loop_
_entity.id
_entity.type
_entity.pdbx_description
1 polymer ?
#
loop_
_entity_poly.entity_id
_entity_poly.type
_entity_poly.pdbx_seq_one_letter_code
_entity_poly.pdbx_strand_id
1 'polypeptide(L)'
;MVKTHQPTMLVLLESKLAEHKRLTEILQDCLDNCMFVDLFKGCKYTWTNKRYRNRQNLILERLDRCAANNPLVLRFSQPTVTHLLRTKSDHYPLLVRLTPNHAEKPIKPFKMEPMWCSHPTFRELIKNSFDHISTLSGAINQFHRD
;
A
#
# COMPACT_ATOMS: atom_id res chain seq x y z
N MET A 1 8.58 -8.59 -26.65
CA MET A 1 8.01 -7.71 -25.61
C MET A 1 7.67 -8.58 -24.40
N VAL A 2 8.40 -8.45 -23.29
CA VAL A 2 8.25 -9.32 -22.12
C VAL A 2 6.97 -8.93 -21.39
N LYS A 3 5.90 -9.73 -21.53
CA LYS A 3 4.76 -9.63 -20.62
C LYS A 3 5.26 -10.06 -19.25
N THR A 4 5.56 -9.10 -18.38
CA THR A 4 6.05 -9.40 -17.04
C THR A 4 4.91 -10.08 -16.27
N HIS A 5 5.00 -11.39 -16.07
CA HIS A 5 4.03 -12.13 -15.26
C HIS A 5 4.19 -11.84 -13.76
N GLN A 6 5.29 -11.20 -13.35
CA GLN A 6 5.52 -10.82 -11.97
C GLN A 6 4.91 -9.44 -11.64
N PRO A 7 4.42 -9.23 -10.40
CA PRO A 7 4.03 -7.93 -9.89
C PRO A 7 5.17 -6.91 -9.98
N THR A 8 4.97 -5.85 -10.76
CA THR A 8 6.00 -4.83 -11.02
C THR A 8 5.45 -3.44 -10.86
N MET A 9 6.22 -2.58 -10.20
CA MET A 9 6.00 -1.14 -10.09
C MET A 9 7.17 -0.40 -10.72
N LEU A 10 6.88 0.63 -11.49
CA LEU A 10 7.87 1.57 -12.01
C LEU A 10 7.66 2.92 -11.33
N VAL A 11 8.71 3.43 -10.69
CA VAL A 11 8.76 4.78 -10.12
C VAL A 11 9.74 5.59 -10.97
N LEU A 12 9.26 6.67 -11.57
CA LEU A 12 10.00 7.55 -12.46
C LEU A 12 10.08 8.91 -11.80
N LEU A 13 11.29 9.36 -11.51
CA LEU A 13 11.58 10.67 -10.92
C LEU A 13 12.34 11.47 -11.96
N GLU A 14 11.65 12.31 -12.72
CA GLU A 14 12.26 13.09 -13.79
C GLU A 14 12.68 14.47 -13.27
N SER A 15 13.90 14.89 -13.57
CA SER A 15 14.27 16.31 -13.50
C SER A 15 13.80 17.02 -14.76
N LYS A 16 13.48 18.32 -14.68
CA LYS A 16 13.07 19.07 -15.87
C LYS A 16 14.18 19.11 -16.93
N LEU A 17 13.95 18.44 -18.06
CA LEU A 17 14.83 18.40 -19.23
C LEU A 17 14.25 19.18 -20.40
N ALA A 18 15.10 19.53 -21.37
CA ALA A 18 14.64 19.98 -22.69
C ALA A 18 13.80 18.86 -23.35
N GLU A 19 12.78 19.23 -24.14
CA GLU A 19 11.85 18.30 -24.80
C GLU A 19 10.97 17.42 -23.88
N HIS A 20 10.83 17.78 -22.59
CA HIS A 20 10.04 16.99 -21.62
C HIS A 20 8.64 16.57 -22.12
N LYS A 21 7.95 17.43 -22.89
CA LYS A 21 6.63 17.10 -23.47
C LYS A 21 6.68 15.86 -24.37
N ARG A 22 7.66 15.79 -25.27
CA ARG A 22 7.84 14.66 -26.20
C ARG A 22 8.21 13.38 -25.45
N LEU A 23 9.12 13.49 -24.48
CA LEU A 23 9.53 12.35 -23.65
C LEU A 23 8.35 11.80 -22.84
N THR A 24 7.50 12.69 -22.32
CA THR A 24 6.27 12.30 -21.61
C THR A 24 5.30 11.52 -22.49
N GLU A 25 5.13 11.91 -23.76
CA GLU A 25 4.25 11.22 -24.72
C GLU A 25 4.81 9.83 -25.04
N ILE A 26 6.10 9.72 -25.35
CA ILE A 26 6.77 8.44 -25.59
C ILE A 26 6.66 7.51 -24.38
N LEU A 27 6.87 8.06 -23.17
CA LEU A 27 6.73 7.28 -21.94
C LEU A 27 5.30 6.77 -21.76
N GLN A 28 4.30 7.61 -22.02
CA GLN A 28 2.89 7.20 -21.92
C GLN A 28 2.59 6.06 -22.89
N ASP A 29 3.01 6.17 -24.15
CA ASP A 29 2.85 5.12 -25.15
C ASP A 29 3.54 3.82 -24.71
N CYS A 30 4.75 3.91 -24.14
CA CYS A 30 5.45 2.74 -23.61
C CYS A 30 4.69 2.08 -22.45
N LEU A 31 4.16 2.86 -21.50
CA LEU A 31 3.39 2.34 -20.37
C LEU A 31 2.11 1.64 -20.86
N ASP A 32 1.40 2.26 -21.79
CA ASP A 32 0.15 1.74 -22.34
C ASP A 32 0.40 0.43 -23.12
N ASN A 33 1.42 0.40 -23.97
CA ASN A 33 1.84 -0.81 -24.69
C ASN A 33 2.29 -1.94 -23.75
N CYS A 34 2.83 -1.60 -22.59
CA CYS A 34 3.26 -2.57 -21.58
C CYS A 34 2.14 -2.95 -20.59
N MET A 35 0.92 -2.41 -20.73
CA MET A 35 -0.20 -2.60 -19.79
C MET A 35 0.13 -2.16 -18.36
N PHE A 36 0.88 -1.08 -18.22
CA PHE A 36 1.09 -0.40 -16.95
C PHE A 36 0.02 0.68 -16.77
N VAL A 37 -0.55 0.76 -15.57
CA VAL A 37 -1.49 1.81 -15.19
C VAL A 37 -0.83 2.81 -14.26
N ASP A 38 -1.07 4.09 -14.47
CA ASP A 38 -0.62 5.14 -13.56
C ASP A 38 -1.41 5.07 -12.25
N LEU A 39 -0.69 4.97 -11.12
CA LEU A 39 -1.26 4.83 -9.78
C LEU A 39 -1.47 6.18 -9.06
N PHE A 40 -1.19 7.27 -9.75
CA PHE A 40 -1.29 8.61 -9.20
C PHE A 40 -2.71 8.93 -8.69
N LYS A 41 -2.80 9.43 -7.44
CA LYS A 41 -4.01 10.06 -6.87
C LYS A 41 -3.65 11.38 -6.18
N GLY A 42 -4.44 12.45 -6.42
CA GLY A 42 -4.30 13.74 -5.71
C GLY A 42 -3.64 14.88 -6.50
N CYS A 43 -2.66 15.56 -5.89
CA CYS A 43 -2.07 16.82 -6.38
C CYS A 43 -1.46 16.72 -7.78
N LYS A 44 -2.12 17.31 -8.78
CA LYS A 44 -1.79 17.23 -10.24
C LYS A 44 -0.35 17.55 -10.63
N TYR A 45 0.44 18.17 -9.75
CA TYR A 45 1.79 18.65 -10.04
C TYR A 45 2.76 18.17 -8.97
N THR A 46 3.93 17.71 -9.40
CA THR A 46 5.00 17.19 -8.53
C THR A 46 6.25 18.05 -8.57
N TRP A 47 6.32 19.01 -9.49
CA TRP A 47 7.43 19.94 -9.65
C TRP A 47 6.94 21.37 -9.84
N THR A 48 7.78 22.33 -9.43
CA THR A 48 7.58 23.75 -9.69
C THR A 48 8.89 24.52 -9.76
N ASN A 49 8.92 25.54 -10.63
CA ASN A 49 10.02 26.50 -10.68
C ASN A 49 10.03 27.53 -9.52
N LYS A 50 9.13 27.38 -8.53
CA LYS A 50 9.05 28.22 -7.30
C LYS A 50 8.76 29.71 -7.54
N ARG A 51 8.31 30.12 -8.73
CA ARG A 51 8.01 31.52 -9.07
C ARG A 51 6.63 31.99 -8.59
N TYR A 52 6.24 31.63 -7.36
CA TYR A 52 4.89 31.88 -6.81
C TYR A 52 4.46 33.35 -6.79
N ARG A 53 5.43 34.27 -6.71
CA ARG A 53 5.17 35.72 -6.68
C ARG A 53 4.73 36.28 -8.03
N ASN A 54 5.05 35.61 -9.14
CA ASN A 54 4.62 36.02 -10.47
C ASN A 54 3.92 34.85 -11.16
N ARG A 55 2.59 34.88 -11.20
CA ARG A 55 1.77 33.83 -11.81
C ARG A 55 2.06 33.62 -13.29
N GLN A 56 2.46 34.65 -14.03
CA GLN A 56 2.79 34.54 -15.45
C GLN A 56 4.05 33.70 -15.68
N ASN A 57 4.95 33.68 -14.70
CA ASN A 57 6.19 32.91 -14.74
C ASN A 57 6.13 31.62 -13.91
N LEU A 58 5.00 31.34 -13.25
CA LEU A 58 4.83 30.14 -12.43
C LEU A 58 4.60 28.94 -13.35
N ILE A 59 5.50 27.96 -13.26
CA ILE A 59 5.37 26.69 -13.97
C ILE A 59 5.15 25.58 -12.95
N LEU A 60 4.13 24.77 -13.19
CA LEU A 60 3.77 23.58 -12.42
C LEU A 60 3.70 22.40 -13.39
N GLU A 61 4.46 21.35 -13.10
CA GLU A 61 4.54 20.17 -13.96
C GLU A 61 4.46 18.89 -13.13
N ARG A 62 4.10 17.80 -13.80
CA ARG A 62 4.07 16.45 -13.22
C ARG A 62 5.23 15.65 -13.80
N LEU A 63 6.34 15.64 -13.07
CA LEU A 63 7.59 14.97 -13.46
C LEU A 63 7.75 13.61 -12.78
N ASP A 64 7.10 13.42 -11.63
CA ASP A 64 7.22 12.20 -10.84
C ASP A 64 5.98 11.32 -11.12
N ARG A 65 6.22 10.10 -11.61
CA ARG A 65 5.18 9.14 -12.01
C ARG A 65 5.41 7.80 -11.34
N CYS A 66 4.33 7.10 -11.02
CA CYS A 66 4.39 5.76 -10.47
C CYS A 66 3.34 4.90 -11.15
N ALA A 67 3.79 3.92 -11.93
CA ALA A 67 2.92 3.04 -12.69
C ALA A 67 3.08 1.59 -12.22
N ALA A 68 2.04 0.78 -12.35
CA ALA A 68 2.08 -0.63 -12.00
C ALA A 68 1.39 -1.50 -13.03
N ASN A 69 1.86 -2.73 -13.16
CA ASN A 69 1.21 -3.71 -14.02
C ASN A 69 0.02 -4.39 -13.32
N ASN A 70 -0.84 -5.04 -14.11
CA ASN A 70 -2.02 -5.73 -13.60
C ASN A 70 -1.73 -6.73 -12.45
N PRO A 71 -0.70 -7.59 -12.51
CA PRO A 71 -0.39 -8.49 -11.40
C PRO A 71 -0.14 -7.77 -10.06
N LEU A 72 0.46 -6.58 -10.07
CA LEU A 72 0.64 -5.78 -8.87
C LEU A 72 -0.68 -5.19 -8.36
N VAL A 73 -1.47 -4.61 -9.26
CA VAL A 73 -2.78 -4.05 -8.93
C VAL A 73 -3.72 -5.11 -8.36
N LEU A 74 -3.63 -6.34 -8.84
CA LEU A 74 -4.40 -7.49 -8.34
C LEU A 74 -3.86 -8.07 -7.03
N ARG A 75 -2.57 -7.88 -6.73
CA ARG A 75 -1.96 -8.37 -5.48
C ARG A 75 -2.31 -7.49 -4.28
N PHE A 76 -2.42 -6.18 -4.50
CA PHE A 76 -2.64 -5.20 -3.44
C PHE A 76 -4.04 -4.58 -3.55
N SER A 77 -4.75 -4.46 -2.44
CA SER A 77 -6.04 -3.80 -2.35
C SER A 77 -5.86 -2.30 -2.58
N GLN A 78 -6.05 -1.85 -3.82
CA GLN A 78 -5.92 -0.44 -4.22
C GLN A 78 -4.54 0.14 -3.89
N PRO A 79 -3.49 -0.23 -4.63
CA PRO A 79 -2.21 0.48 -4.50
C PRO A 79 -2.45 1.98 -4.74
N THR A 80 -1.94 2.82 -3.85
CA THR A 80 -2.12 4.28 -3.93
C THR A 80 -0.80 5.00 -3.84
N VAL A 81 -0.71 6.11 -4.56
CA VAL A 81 0.42 7.03 -4.54
C VAL A 81 -0.09 8.37 -4.07
N THR A 82 0.52 8.91 -3.02
CA THR A 82 0.17 10.21 -2.43
C THR A 82 1.38 11.12 -2.37
N HIS A 83 1.17 12.42 -2.55
CA HIS A 83 2.23 13.42 -2.50
C HIS A 83 2.34 13.96 -1.08
N LEU A 84 3.52 13.87 -0.49
CA LEU A 84 3.80 14.46 0.82
C LEU A 84 4.15 15.94 0.66
N LEU A 85 3.90 16.72 1.71
CA LEU A 85 4.23 18.14 1.73
C LEU A 85 5.72 18.36 1.54
N ARG A 86 6.04 19.33 0.70
CA ARG A 86 7.41 19.72 0.37
C ARG A 86 7.90 20.82 1.30
N THR A 87 9.09 20.66 1.87
CA THR A 87 9.72 21.66 2.74
C THR A 87 10.80 22.47 2.02
N LYS A 88 11.82 21.82 1.45
CA LYS A 88 12.96 22.50 0.81
C LYS A 88 13.28 22.05 -0.63
N SER A 89 12.81 20.87 -1.04
CA SER A 89 12.99 20.37 -2.42
C SER A 89 12.17 21.20 -3.43
N ASP A 90 12.44 21.05 -4.71
CA ASP A 90 11.56 21.42 -5.84
C ASP A 90 10.60 20.29 -6.24
N HIS A 91 10.82 19.07 -5.74
CA HIS A 91 9.94 17.89 -5.88
C HIS A 91 9.06 17.64 -4.64
N TYR A 92 7.84 17.13 -4.86
CA TYR A 92 7.01 16.57 -3.79
C TYR A 92 7.36 15.09 -3.56
N PRO A 93 7.72 14.66 -2.33
CA PRO A 93 7.99 13.25 -2.08
C PRO A 93 6.77 12.38 -2.36
N LEU A 94 6.98 11.22 -2.97
CA LEU A 94 5.94 10.23 -3.22
C LEU A 94 5.87 9.20 -2.10
N LEU A 95 4.68 9.01 -1.52
CA LEU A 95 4.38 7.90 -0.62
C LEU A 95 3.55 6.86 -1.38
N VAL A 96 4.15 5.70 -1.61
CA VAL A 96 3.51 4.52 -2.17
C VAL A 96 2.96 3.65 -1.05
N ARG A 97 1.67 3.33 -1.10
CA ARG A 97 1.02 2.42 -0.16
C ARG A 97 0.55 1.16 -0.88
N LEU A 98 1.07 0.03 -0.42
CA LEU A 98 0.76 -1.31 -0.92
C LEU A 98 0.13 -2.11 0.22
N THR A 99 -1.19 -2.24 0.22
CA THR A 99 -1.91 -3.05 1.22
C THR A 99 -2.25 -4.40 0.58
N PRO A 100 -1.74 -5.54 1.08
CA PRO A 100 -2.05 -6.84 0.48
C PRO A 100 -3.55 -7.15 0.55
N ASN A 101 -4.11 -7.78 -0.49
CA ASN A 101 -5.50 -8.26 -0.47
C ASN A 101 -5.77 -9.30 0.63
N HIS A 102 -4.72 -10.03 1.02
CA HIS A 102 -4.72 -10.98 2.13
C HIS A 102 -3.85 -10.43 3.25
N ALA A 103 -4.20 -9.28 3.81
CA ALA A 103 -3.70 -8.96 5.14
C ALA A 103 -4.08 -10.15 6.04
N GLU A 104 -3.08 -10.88 6.53
CA GLU A 104 -3.31 -11.88 7.57
C GLU A 104 -4.20 -11.21 8.62
N LYS A 105 -5.28 -11.88 9.00
CA LYS A 105 -6.16 -11.35 10.06
C LYS A 105 -5.22 -10.90 11.18
N PRO A 106 -5.28 -9.63 11.61
CA PRO A 106 -4.40 -9.18 12.67
C PRO A 106 -4.53 -10.18 13.79
N ILE A 107 -3.39 -10.70 14.28
CA ILE A 107 -3.36 -11.65 15.38
C ILE A 107 -4.15 -10.99 16.50
N LYS A 108 -5.39 -11.43 16.71
CA LYS A 108 -6.22 -10.86 17.76
C LYS A 108 -5.53 -11.26 19.05
N PRO A 109 -5.15 -10.30 19.91
CA PRO A 109 -4.60 -10.67 21.20
C PRO A 109 -5.61 -11.57 21.91
N PHE A 110 -5.13 -12.66 22.48
CA PHE A 110 -5.94 -13.51 23.33
C PHE A 110 -6.54 -12.65 24.44
N LYS A 111 -7.87 -12.71 24.60
CA LYS A 111 -8.59 -12.00 25.66
C LYS A 111 -9.08 -13.04 26.65
N MET A 112 -8.73 -12.85 27.93
CA MET A 112 -9.21 -13.64 29.05
C MET A 112 -10.11 -12.77 29.91
N GLU A 113 -11.30 -13.24 30.25
CA GLU A 113 -12.18 -12.56 31.20
C GLU A 113 -11.90 -13.11 32.61
N PRO A 114 -11.76 -12.26 33.65
CA PRO A 114 -11.48 -12.72 35.02
C PRO A 114 -12.51 -13.72 35.57
N MET A 115 -13.76 -13.63 35.11
CA MET A 115 -14.83 -14.54 35.49
C MET A 115 -14.55 -16.00 35.08
N TRP A 116 -13.74 -16.25 34.05
CA TRP A 116 -13.41 -17.60 33.63
C TRP A 116 -12.58 -18.33 34.68
N CYS A 117 -11.69 -17.62 35.40
CA CYS A 117 -10.93 -18.19 36.52
C CYS A 117 -11.82 -18.62 37.69
N SER A 118 -13.05 -18.08 37.77
CA SER A 118 -14.03 -18.46 38.79
C SER A 118 -14.92 -19.63 38.36
N HIS A 119 -14.88 -20.02 37.09
CA HIS A 119 -15.68 -21.13 36.59
C HIS A 119 -15.08 -22.48 37.04
N PRO A 120 -15.87 -23.38 37.65
CA PRO A 120 -15.35 -24.62 38.26
C PRO A 120 -14.52 -25.49 37.32
N THR A 121 -14.85 -25.51 36.03
CA THR A 121 -14.20 -26.38 35.03
C THR A 121 -13.06 -25.71 34.27
N PHE A 122 -12.83 -24.40 34.43
CA PHE A 122 -11.86 -23.66 33.61
C PHE A 122 -10.41 -24.13 33.82
N ARG A 123 -10.04 -24.45 35.06
CA ARG A 123 -8.70 -24.94 35.39
C ARG A 123 -8.39 -26.27 34.70
N GLU A 124 -9.36 -27.17 34.67
CA GLU A 124 -9.22 -28.48 34.04
C GLU A 124 -9.16 -28.35 32.51
N LEU A 125 -10.00 -27.50 31.93
CA LEU A 125 -9.97 -27.19 30.50
C LEU A 125 -8.60 -26.69 30.04
N ILE A 126 -8.01 -25.74 30.78
CA ILE A 126 -6.70 -25.19 30.44
C ILE A 126 -5.65 -26.30 30.46
N LYS A 127 -5.62 -27.10 31.54
CA LYS A 127 -4.68 -28.22 31.67
C LYS A 127 -4.78 -29.19 30.48
N ASN A 128 -6.00 -29.60 30.14
CA ASN A 128 -6.26 -30.53 29.04
C ASN A 128 -5.90 -29.94 27.66
N SER A 129 -6.03 -28.61 27.49
CA SER A 129 -5.67 -27.94 26.24
C SER A 129 -4.17 -27.79 26.00
N PHE A 130 -3.35 -27.91 27.04
CA PHE A 130 -1.89 -27.85 26.94
C PHE A 130 -1.22 -29.24 26.90
N ASP A 131 -1.89 -30.28 27.38
CA ASP A 131 -1.38 -31.66 27.41
C ASP A 131 -1.49 -32.38 26.06
N HIS A 132 -2.30 -31.87 25.13
CA HIS A 132 -2.39 -32.37 23.76
C HIS A 132 -2.02 -31.26 22.76
N ILE A 133 -1.31 -31.60 21.69
CA ILE A 133 -1.08 -30.71 20.52
C ILE A 133 -2.40 -30.56 19.73
N SER A 134 -3.51 -30.33 20.42
CA SER A 134 -4.78 -29.94 19.84
C SER A 134 -4.93 -28.44 20.08
N THR A 135 -5.22 -27.73 19.00
CA THR A 135 -5.25 -26.27 18.98
C THR A 135 -6.24 -25.75 20.04
N LEU A 136 -5.85 -24.75 20.83
CA LEU A 136 -6.68 -24.06 21.82
C LEU A 136 -8.11 -23.73 21.32
N SER A 137 -8.25 -23.50 20.02
CA SER A 137 -9.53 -23.30 19.34
C SER A 137 -10.55 -24.45 19.51
N GLY A 138 -10.10 -25.71 19.61
CA GLY A 138 -10.98 -26.87 19.79
C GLY A 138 -11.53 -26.96 21.20
N ALA A 139 -10.68 -26.70 22.20
CA ALA A 139 -11.07 -26.69 23.61
C ALA A 139 -12.07 -25.55 23.93
N ILE A 140 -11.89 -24.38 23.32
CA ILE A 140 -12.82 -23.25 23.48
C ILE A 140 -14.23 -23.59 22.99
N ASN A 141 -14.36 -24.35 21.90
CA ASN A 141 -15.68 -24.71 21.35
C ASN A 141 -16.46 -25.73 22.21
N GLN A 142 -15.77 -26.45 23.11
CA GLN A 142 -16.40 -27.39 24.05
C GLN A 142 -16.79 -26.71 25.37
N PHE A 143 -16.32 -25.48 25.61
CA PHE A 143 -16.64 -24.72 26.80
C PHE A 143 -18.00 -24.01 26.63
N HIS A 144 -19.07 -24.66 27.07
CA HIS A 144 -20.38 -24.03 27.14
C HIS A 144 -20.50 -23.16 28.40
N ARG A 145 -21.11 -21.98 28.24
CA ARG A 145 -21.50 -21.11 29.37
C ARG A 145 -22.85 -21.62 29.89
N ASP A 146 -22.84 -22.17 31.11
CA ASP A 146 -24.07 -22.32 31.90
C ASP A 146 -24.43 -20.99 32.58
#